data_AF-A0A392RSX2-F1
#
_entry.id   AF-A0A392RSX2-F1
#
_cell.length_a   1.000
_cell.length_b   1.000
_cell.length_c   1.000
_cell.angle_alpha   90.00
_cell.angle_beta   90.00
_cell.angle_gamma   90.00
#
_symmetry.space_group_name_H-M   'P 1'
#
loop_
_entity.id
_entity.type
_entity.pdbx_description
1 polymer ?
#
loop_
_entity_poly.entity_id
_entity_poly.type
_entity_poly.pdbx_seq_one_letter_code
_entity_poly.pdbx_strand_id
1 'polypeptide(L)'
;KKKIECSLELESLSLDPENIARVVPGRITQMQFCPSNDIKMVVAGNKFGDIGFWNAGQSEIFLYHPHQAPISGILFQPHCLSKV
;
A
#
# COMPACT_ATOMS: atom_id res chain seq x y z
N LYS A 1 -28.23 -20.06 -3.84
CA LYS A 1 -26.88 -19.48 -3.67
C LYS A 1 -26.33 -19.99 -2.33
N LYS A 2 -25.26 -20.79 -2.33
CA LYS A 2 -24.71 -21.40 -1.10
C LYS A 2 -24.04 -20.28 -0.28
N LYS A 3 -24.52 -20.02 0.93
CA LYS A 3 -23.89 -19.09 1.87
C LYS A 3 -22.62 -19.78 2.36
N ILE A 4 -21.46 -19.30 1.95
CA ILE A 4 -20.18 -19.74 2.52
C ILE A 4 -20.08 -19.00 3.85
N GLU A 5 -20.35 -19.69 4.95
CA GLU A 5 -20.03 -19.20 6.28
C GLU A 5 -18.56 -19.54 6.54
N CYS A 6 -17.67 -18.58 6.33
CA CYS A 6 -16.30 -18.68 6.80
C CYS A 6 -16.31 -18.45 8.32
N SER A 7 -16.05 -19.49 9.10
CA SER A 7 -15.75 -19.37 10.52
C SER A 7 -14.31 -18.85 10.69
N LEU A 8 -14.11 -17.56 10.46
CA LEU A 8 -12.85 -16.91 10.80
C LEU A 8 -12.88 -16.60 12.30
N GLU A 9 -11.95 -17.18 13.05
CA GLU A 9 -11.71 -16.78 14.44
C GLU A 9 -11.03 -15.42 14.44
N LEU A 10 -11.84 -14.36 14.38
CA LEU A 10 -11.33 -12.98 14.28
C LEU A 10 -10.38 -12.63 15.44
N GLU A 11 -10.62 -13.23 16.60
CA GLU A 11 -9.85 -13.05 17.83
C GLU A 11 -8.46 -13.70 17.79
N SER A 12 -8.22 -14.66 16.88
CA SER A 12 -6.92 -15.31 16.72
C SER A 12 -6.04 -14.65 15.66
N LEU A 13 -6.53 -13.60 14.99
CA LEU A 13 -5.74 -12.85 14.01
C LEU A 13 -4.66 -12.02 14.71
N SER A 14 -3.41 -12.19 14.26
CA SER A 14 -2.25 -11.43 14.72
C SER A 14 -1.57 -10.72 13.56
N LEU A 15 -0.85 -9.64 13.87
CA LEU A 15 0.00 -8.96 12.89
C LEU A 15 1.35 -9.66 12.85
N ASP A 16 1.82 -9.94 11.63
CA ASP A 16 3.19 -10.36 11.41
C ASP A 16 4.13 -9.15 11.62
N PRO A 17 5.04 -9.19 12.62
CA PRO A 17 5.94 -8.08 12.91
C PRO A 17 6.89 -7.76 11.75
N GLU A 18 7.22 -8.74 10.90
CA GLU A 18 8.04 -8.53 9.69
C GLU A 18 7.27 -7.76 8.60
N ASN A 19 5.95 -7.70 8.72
CA ASN A 19 5.05 -6.99 7.82
C ASN A 19 4.61 -5.63 8.39
N ILE A 20 5.47 -4.99 9.17
CA ILE A 20 5.26 -3.64 9.70
C ILE A 20 6.37 -2.73 9.19
N ALA A 21 6.00 -1.72 8.40
CA ALA A 21 6.95 -0.82 7.77
C ALA A 21 6.50 0.64 7.83
N ARG A 22 7.47 1.56 7.99
CA ARG A 22 7.26 3.00 7.79
C ARG A 22 7.55 3.35 6.32
N VAL A 23 6.50 3.34 5.50
CA VAL A 23 6.59 3.52 4.04
C VAL A 23 7.03 4.93 3.62
N VAL A 24 6.65 5.96 4.39
CA VAL A 24 7.04 7.36 4.17
C VAL A 24 7.37 8.04 5.49
N PRO A 25 8.24 9.05 5.52
CA PRO A 25 8.44 9.84 6.73
C PRO A 25 7.20 10.69 7.05
N GLY A 26 7.05 11.10 8.31
CA GLY A 26 5.94 11.97 8.70
C GLY A 26 4.55 11.34 8.59
N ARG A 27 3.53 12.18 8.51
CA ARG A 27 2.12 11.76 8.51
C ARG A 27 1.70 11.30 7.11
N ILE A 28 1.28 10.04 7.00
CA ILE A 28 0.58 9.50 5.83
C ILE A 28 -0.74 10.26 5.64
N THR A 29 -0.96 10.79 4.45
CA THR A 29 -2.19 11.48 4.04
C THR A 29 -3.00 10.66 3.06
N GLN A 30 -2.36 9.75 2.32
CA GLN A 30 -3.00 8.89 1.34
C GLN A 30 -2.34 7.52 1.29
N MET A 31 -3.11 6.47 1.00
CA MET A 31 -2.63 5.09 0.84
C MET A 31 -3.45 4.39 -0.23
N GLN A 32 -2.79 3.53 -1.02
CA GLN A 32 -3.49 2.65 -1.96
C GLN A 32 -2.78 1.32 -2.15
N PHE A 33 -3.56 0.25 -2.28
CA PHE A 33 -3.07 -1.07 -2.66
C PHE A 33 -3.01 -1.19 -4.19
N CYS A 34 -1.91 -1.72 -4.72
CA CYS A 34 -1.81 -2.05 -6.13
C CYS A 34 -2.80 -3.19 -6.44
N PRO A 35 -3.64 -3.08 -7.48
CA PRO A 35 -4.60 -4.11 -7.85
C PRO A 35 -3.92 -5.25 -8.62
N SER A 36 -3.02 -5.99 -7.96
CA SER A 36 -2.30 -7.13 -8.53
C SER A 36 -2.41 -8.36 -7.63
N ASN A 37 -2.47 -9.54 -8.26
CA ASN A 37 -2.43 -10.82 -7.56
C ASN A 37 -1.00 -11.32 -7.31
N ASP A 38 -0.02 -10.78 -8.07
CA ASP A 38 1.37 -11.27 -8.04
C ASP A 38 2.24 -10.49 -7.05
N ILE A 39 1.87 -9.24 -6.74
CA ILE A 39 2.62 -8.35 -5.83
C ILE A 39 1.71 -7.76 -4.77
N LYS A 40 2.22 -7.69 -3.53
CA LYS A 40 1.51 -7.08 -2.39
C LYS A 40 1.96 -5.64 -2.18
N MET A 41 1.90 -4.86 -3.26
CA MET A 41 2.45 -3.51 -3.25
C MET A 41 1.48 -2.51 -2.60
N VAL A 42 1.98 -1.78 -1.63
CA VAL A 42 1.36 -0.64 -0.97
C VAL A 42 2.06 0.63 -1.42
N VAL A 43 1.29 1.65 -1.77
CA VAL A 43 1.80 2.99 -2.07
C VAL A 43 1.22 3.96 -1.06
N ALA A 44 2.09 4.72 -0.40
CA ALA A 44 1.70 5.69 0.60
C ALA A 44 2.23 7.07 0.23
N GLY A 45 1.41 8.10 0.42
CA GLY A 45 1.77 9.50 0.25
C GLY A 45 1.70 10.24 1.59
N ASN A 46 2.56 11.24 1.78
CA ASN A 46 2.58 12.03 3.01
C ASN A 46 2.28 13.53 2.79
N LYS A 47 2.24 14.27 3.90
CA LYS A 47 2.01 15.73 3.88
C LYS A 47 3.16 16.56 3.28
N PHE A 48 4.34 15.98 3.08
CA PHE A 48 5.51 16.68 2.57
C PHE A 48 5.67 16.52 1.06
N GLY A 49 4.90 15.63 0.44
CA GLY A 49 4.98 15.33 -0.99
C GLY A 49 5.85 14.12 -1.32
N ASP A 50 6.21 13.32 -0.31
CA ASP A 50 6.83 12.01 -0.51
C ASP A 50 5.77 10.96 -0.91
N ILE A 51 6.18 10.07 -1.81
CA ILE A 51 5.47 8.85 -2.20
C ILE A 51 6.42 7.68 -1.95
N GLY A 52 6.00 6.73 -1.13
CA GLY A 52 6.73 5.51 -0.85
C GLY A 52 6.03 4.30 -1.47
N PHE A 53 6.81 3.40 -2.05
CA PHE A 53 6.38 2.12 -2.58
C PHE A 53 6.98 1.00 -1.74
N TRP A 54 6.13 0.09 -1.27
CA TRP A 54 6.56 -1.02 -0.44
C TRP A 54 5.86 -2.30 -0.89
N ASN A 55 6.61 -3.36 -1.16
CA ASN A 55 6.05 -4.68 -1.33
C ASN A 55 5.96 -5.35 0.04
N ALA A 56 4.73 -5.52 0.55
CA ALA A 56 4.48 -5.97 1.92
C ALA A 56 5.21 -7.28 2.23
N GLY A 57 6.03 -7.28 3.29
CA GLY A 57 6.92 -8.37 3.69
C GLY A 57 8.33 -8.31 3.11
N GLN A 58 8.65 -7.35 2.25
CA GLN A 58 10.03 -7.04 1.85
C GLN A 58 10.59 -5.91 2.70
N SER A 59 11.91 -5.91 2.92
CA SER A 59 12.60 -4.87 3.70
C SER A 59 12.78 -3.56 2.93
N GLU A 60 12.84 -3.64 1.59
CA GLU A 60 13.10 -2.50 0.73
C GLU A 60 11.86 -1.62 0.56
N ILE A 61 12.06 -0.31 0.67
CA ILE A 61 11.05 0.73 0.46
C ILE A 61 11.65 1.75 -0.51
N PHE A 62 10.94 1.98 -1.61
CA PHE A 62 11.36 2.96 -2.60
C PHE A 62 10.66 4.29 -2.31
N LEU A 63 11.44 5.33 -2.00
CA LEU A 63 10.93 6.65 -1.68
C LEU A 63 11.16 7.61 -2.86
N TYR A 64 10.11 8.36 -3.22
CA TYR A 64 10.15 9.38 -4.26
C TYR A 64 9.55 10.68 -3.75
N HIS A 65 10.06 11.83 -4.20
CA HIS A 65 9.57 13.15 -3.78
C HIS A 65 9.13 13.99 -4.99
N PRO A 66 7.98 13.66 -5.61
CA PRO A 66 7.51 14.36 -6.80
C PRO A 66 6.84 15.71 -6.51
N HIS A 67 6.41 15.96 -5.28
CA HIS A 67 5.61 17.14 -4.94
C HIS A 67 6.24 17.91 -3.78
N GLN A 68 6.05 19.23 -3.76
CA GLN A 68 6.45 20.10 -2.64
C GLN A 68 5.29 20.35 -1.64
N ALA A 69 4.20 19.60 -1.79
CA ALA A 69 2.94 19.79 -1.10
C ALA A 69 2.32 18.42 -0.74
N PRO A 70 1.35 18.36 0.19
CA PRO A 70 0.73 17.10 0.58
C PRO A 70 0.23 16.28 -0.60
N ILE A 71 0.51 14.97 -0.58
CA ILE A 71 -0.12 14.03 -1.51
C ILE A 71 -1.61 13.97 -1.18
N SER A 72 -2.43 14.46 -2.12
CA SER A 72 -3.89 14.51 -1.99
C SER A 72 -4.60 13.28 -2.56
N GLY A 73 -3.97 12.56 -3.49
CA GLY A 73 -4.57 11.44 -4.19
C GLY A 73 -3.53 10.49 -4.79
N ILE A 74 -3.86 9.19 -4.80
CA ILE A 74 -3.10 8.13 -5.46
C ILE A 74 -4.12 7.27 -6.20
N LEU A 75 -3.91 7.03 -7.49
CA LEU A 75 -4.80 6.23 -8.33
C LEU A 75 -3.98 5.23 -9.15
N PHE A 76 -4.33 3.96 -9.05
CA PHE A 76 -3.90 2.95 -10.02
C PHE A 76 -4.91 2.90 -11.16
N GLN A 77 -4.46 3.11 -12.39
CA GLN A 77 -5.31 2.90 -13.55
C GLN A 77 -5.46 1.39 -13.81
N PRO A 78 -6.67 0.81 -13.77
CA PRO A 78 -6.85 -0.65 -13.82
C PRO A 78 -6.41 -1.32 -15.13
N HIS A 79 -6.16 -0.55 -16.20
CA HIS A 79 -5.86 -1.06 -17.54
C HIS A 79 -4.60 -0.45 -18.17
N CYS A 80 -3.76 0.24 -17.40
CA CYS A 80 -2.49 0.76 -17.93
C CYS A 80 -1.39 -0.32 -17.84
N LEU A 81 -1.54 -1.39 -18.63
CA LEU A 81 -0.46 -2.36 -18.91
C LEU A 81 0.40 -1.94 -20.12
N SER A 82 0.29 -0.70 -20.62
CA SER A 82 1.07 -0.30 -21.78
C SER A 82 1.56 1.14 -21.74
N LYS A 83 2.85 1.26 -22.09
CA LYS A 83 3.75 2.42 -22.26
C LYS A 83 4.66 2.60 -21.03
N VAL A 84 5.96 2.27 -21.09
CA VAL A 84 6.93 2.25 -22.21
C VAL A 84 7.96 1.16 -21.95
#